data_AF-A0A9E0QZH4-F1
#
_entry.id   AF-A0A9E0QZH4-F1
#
_cell.length_a   1.000
_cell.length_b   1.000
_cell.length_c   1.000
_cell.angle_alpha   90.00
_cell.angle_beta   90.00
_cell.angle_gamma   90.00
#
_symmetry.space_group_name_H-M   'P 1'
#
loop_
_entity.id
_entity.type
_entity.pdbx_description
1 polymer ?
#
loop_
_entity_poly.entity_id
_entity_poly.type
_entity_poly.pdbx_seq_one_letter_code
_entity_poly.pdbx_strand_id
1 'polypeptide(L)' 'NDEKMALDLLQQQKVLIVQGSGFNMPDTQHFRLVFLPREDELCDAIDRIALFLKNYSQE' A
#
# COMPACT_ATOMS: atom_id res chain seq x y z
N ASN A 1 8.25 -4.72 8.69
CA ASN A 1 8.89 -3.51 8.12
C ASN A 1 7.97 -2.98 7.04
N ASP A 2 7.28 -1.89 7.31
CA ASP A 2 6.28 -1.26 6.45
C ASP A 2 6.86 -0.62 5.17
N GLU A 3 8.12 -0.17 5.21
CA GLU A 3 8.83 0.29 4.00
C GLU A 3 9.03 -0.85 2.99
N LYS A 4 9.39 -2.04 3.48
CA LYS A 4 9.51 -3.26 2.64
C LYS A 4 8.17 -3.62 2.00
N MET A 5 7.08 -3.58 2.77
CA MET A 5 5.74 -3.85 2.23
C MET A 5 5.33 -2.82 1.15
N ALA A 6 5.61 -1.53 1.37
CA ALA A 6 5.36 -0.49 0.38
C ALA A 6 6.17 -0.68 -0.92
N LEU A 7 7.45 -1.07 -0.80
CA LEU A 7 8.30 -1.38 -1.94
C LEU A 7 7.81 -2.63 -2.70
N ASP A 8 7.44 -3.69 -2.00
CA ASP A 8 6.95 -4.93 -2.59
C ASP A 8 5.64 -4.70 -3.35
N LEU A 9 4.72 -3.93 -2.77
CA LEU A 9 3.47 -3.53 -3.42
C LEU A 9 3.73 -2.75 -4.72
N LEU A 10 4.67 -1.80 -4.67
CA LEU A 10 5.07 -1.02 -5.85
C LEU A 10 5.65 -1.92 -6.95
N GLN A 11 6.50 -2.88 -6.59
CA GLN A 11 7.14 -3.77 -7.56
C GLN A 11 6.13 -4.72 -8.21
N GLN A 12 5.25 -5.34 -7.41
CA GLN A 12 4.32 -6.37 -7.85
C GLN A 12 3.05 -5.81 -8.52
N GLN A 13 2.43 -4.78 -7.94
CA GLN A 13 1.13 -4.27 -8.37
C GLN A 13 1.20 -2.91 -9.07
N LYS A 14 2.38 -2.27 -9.08
CA LYS A 14 2.60 -0.91 -9.61
C LYS A 14 1.76 0.15 -8.88
N VAL A 15 1.47 -0.08 -7.59
CA VAL A 15 0.77 0.87 -6.72
C VAL A 15 1.76 1.50 -5.76
N LEU A 16 1.92 2.82 -5.81
CA LEU A 16 2.78 3.57 -4.89
C LEU A 16 1.96 4.05 -3.70
N ILE A 17 2.40 3.66 -2.49
CA ILE A 17 1.85 4.14 -1.22
C ILE A 17 2.94 4.78 -0.37
N VAL A 18 2.54 5.52 0.67
CA VAL A 18 3.45 6.00 1.71
C VAL A 18 3.16 5.23 2.99
N GLN A 19 4.16 4.57 3.53
CA GLN A 19 4.12 3.83 4.79
C GLN A 19 3.89 4.75 6.01
N GLY A 20 3.30 4.20 7.06
CA GLY A 20 2.93 4.94 8.29
C GLY A 20 4.14 5.48 9.06
N SER A 21 5.27 4.77 9.06
CA SER A 21 6.52 5.25 9.68
C SER A 21 7.01 6.57 9.07
N GLY A 22 6.71 6.85 7.80
CA GLY A 22 6.96 8.14 7.16
C GLY A 22 6.18 9.32 7.78
N PHE A 23 5.22 9.04 8.65
CA PHE A 23 4.43 10.03 9.42
C PHE A 23 4.73 10.00 10.92
N ASN A 24 5.83 9.36 11.35
CA ASN A 24 6.16 9.12 12.77
C ASN A 24 5.10 8.30 13.52
N MET A 25 4.37 7.41 12.83
CA MET A 25 3.48 6.47 13.50
C MET A 25 4.32 5.47 14.32
N PRO A 26 3.96 5.18 15.59
CA PRO A 26 4.73 4.27 16.44
C PRO A 26 4.63 2.80 16.03
N ASP A 27 3.65 2.44 15.19
CA ASP A 27 3.49 1.10 14.64
C ASP A 27 3.89 1.02 13.16
N THR A 28 3.81 -0.18 12.59
CA THR A 28 4.10 -0.47 11.17
C THR A 28 2.90 -1.07 10.43
N GLN A 29 1.69 -0.82 10.95
CA GLN A 29 0.44 -1.41 10.44
C GLN A 29 -0.42 -0.41 9.66
N HIS A 30 0.13 0.78 9.38
CA HIS A 30 -0.56 1.84 8.68
C HIS A 30 0.17 2.23 7.39
N PHE A 31 -0.61 2.72 6.43
CA PHE A 31 -0.14 3.44 5.25
C PHE A 31 -1.17 4.50 4.87
N ARG A 32 -0.76 5.47 4.05
CA ARG A 32 -1.63 6.57 3.62
C ARG A 32 -2.18 6.34 2.21
N LEU A 33 -3.49 6.54 2.06
CA LEU A 33 -4.20 6.60 0.78
C LEU A 33 -4.70 8.02 0.52
N VAL A 34 -4.75 8.42 -0.75
CA VAL A 34 -5.29 9.73 -1.18
C VAL A 34 -6.50 9.51 -2.09
N PHE A 35 -7.54 10.30 -1.92
CA PHE A 35 -8.81 10.19 -2.66
C PHE A 35 -8.93 11.21 -3.80
N LEU A 36 -7.79 11.76 -4.27
CA LEU A 36 -7.74 12.69 -5.41
C LEU A 36 -8.00 12.03 -6.78
N PRO A 37 -7.58 10.77 -7.05
CA PRO A 37 -7.89 10.09 -8.31
C PRO A 37 -9.39 9.89 -8.51
N ARG A 38 -9.78 9.53 -9.73
CA ARG A 38 -11.18 9.22 -10.05
C ARG A 38 -11.61 7.93 -9.34
N GLU A 39 -12.92 7.75 -9.16
CA GLU A 39 -13.50 6.58 -8.50
C GLU A 39 -13.06 5.27 -9.15
N ASP A 40 -13.03 5.21 -10.49
CA ASP A 40 -12.60 4.03 -11.24
C ASP A 40 -11.12 3.67 -11.01
N GLU A 41 -10.25 4.68 -10.94
CA GLU A 41 -8.83 4.49 -10.62
C GLU A 41 -8.63 4.05 -9.16
N LEU A 42 -9.43 4.61 -8.23
CA LEU A 42 -9.40 4.22 -6.82
C LEU A 42 -9.85 2.77 -6.63
N CYS A 43 -10.92 2.35 -7.31
CA CYS A 43 -11.40 0.97 -7.27
C CYS A 43 -10.31 -0.01 -7.76
N ASP A 44 -9.69 0.26 -8.92
CA ASP A 44 -8.61 -0.58 -9.46
C ASP A 44 -7.39 -0.63 -8.50
N ALA A 45 -6.98 0.51 -7.94
CA ALA A 45 -5.89 0.55 -6.98
C ALA A 45 -6.19 -0.26 -5.70
N ILE A 46 -7.42 -0.18 -5.18
CA ILE A 46 -7.85 -0.92 -3.99
C ILE A 46 -7.90 -2.43 -4.29
N ASP A 47 -8.41 -2.85 -5.45
CA ASP A 47 -8.46 -4.26 -5.85
C ASP A 47 -7.05 -4.87 -5.95
N ARG A 48 -6.10 -4.11 -6.50
CA ARG A 48 -4.69 -4.50 -6.56
C ARG A 48 -4.05 -4.62 -5.18
N ILE A 49 -4.34 -3.68 -4.28
CA ILE A 49 -3.89 -3.76 -2.88
C ILE A 49 -4.47 -5.02 -2.22
N ALA A 50 -5.76 -5.30 -2.41
CA ALA A 50 -6.40 -6.48 -1.85
C ALA A 50 -5.76 -7.78 -2.39
N LEU A 51 -5.46 -7.86 -3.69
CA LEU A 51 -4.79 -9.01 -4.30
C LEU A 51 -3.38 -9.21 -3.75
N PHE A 52 -2.63 -8.13 -3.55
CA PHE A 52 -1.31 -8.18 -2.93
C PHE A 52 -1.41 -8.70 -1.49
N LEU A 53 -2.22 -8.07 -0.65
CA LEU A 53 -2.35 -8.43 0.77
C LEU A 53 -2.81 -9.88 0.99
N LYS A 54 -3.65 -10.42 0.10
CA LYS A 54 -4.09 -11.82 0.16
C LYS A 54 -2.95 -12.82 0.02
N ASN A 55 -1.92 -12.49 -0.76
CA ASN A 55 -0.81 -13.38 -1.08
C ASN A 55 0.52 -12.95 -0.44
N TYR A 56 0.51 -11.83 0.29
CA TYR A 56 1.72 -11.26 0.86
C TYR A 56 2.09 -11.95 2.17
N SER A 57 3.32 -12.46 2.23
CA SER A 57 3.96 -12.89 3.46
C SER A 57 5.32 -12.21 3.53
N GLN A 58 5.55 -11.51 4.62
CA GLN A 58 6.78 -10.78 4.82
C GLN A 58 7.75 -11.63 5.65
N GLU A 59 8.86 -12.01 5.04
CA GLU A 59 10.05 -12.55 5.74
C GLU A 59 10.72 -11.48 6.62
#